data_AF-A0A942ILD6-F1
#
_entry.id   AF-A0A942ILD6-F1
#
_cell.length_a   1.000
_cell.length_b   1.000
_cell.length_c   1.000
_cell.angle_alpha   90.00
_cell.angle_beta   90.00
_cell.angle_gamma   90.00
#
_symmetry.space_group_name_H-M   'P 1'
#
loop_
_entity.id
_entity.type
_entity.pdbx_description
1 polymer ?
#
loop_
_entity_poly.entity_id
_entity_poly.type
_entity_poly.pdbx_seq_one_letter_code
_entity_poly.pdbx_strand_id
1 'polypeptide(L)'
;MIAVDSSAASSHHEVDDEPSERNPNRRYYVSSIREDRSIRFEAGPFDTDEQASAVLPRVKEIAVQVNPRAVTHTFATFGFSSDIFPNGELNRLLGLS
;
A
#
# COMPACT_ATOMS: atom_id res chain seq x y z
N MET A 1 -17.82 -32.96 -38.36
CA MET A 1 -17.00 -33.29 -37.17
C MET A 1 -16.48 -31.98 -36.62
N ILE A 2 -16.85 -31.68 -35.38
CA ILE A 2 -16.44 -30.52 -34.58
C ILE A 2 -15.04 -30.80 -34.04
N ALA A 3 -14.15 -29.80 -34.01
CA ALA A 3 -13.34 -29.48 -32.81
C ALA A 3 -12.27 -28.39 -33.06
N VAL A 4 -12.59 -27.22 -32.52
CA VAL A 4 -11.77 -26.28 -31.73
C VAL A 4 -10.56 -25.57 -32.36
N ASP A 5 -10.87 -24.34 -32.78
CA ASP A 5 -10.11 -23.10 -32.56
C ASP A 5 -9.07 -23.20 -31.43
N SER A 6 -7.80 -23.08 -31.79
CA SER A 6 -6.66 -23.03 -30.87
C SER A 6 -6.02 -21.66 -30.95
N SER A 7 -6.62 -20.70 -30.26
CA SER A 7 -5.93 -19.48 -29.82
C SER A 7 -6.63 -18.99 -28.56
N ALA A 8 -6.37 -19.71 -27.47
CA ALA A 8 -6.78 -19.32 -26.13
C ALA A 8 -6.31 -17.88 -25.87
N ALA A 9 -7.30 -17.04 -25.58
CA ALA A 9 -7.13 -15.70 -25.06
C ALA A 9 -6.11 -15.70 -23.92
N SER A 10 -4.90 -15.24 -24.21
CA SER A 10 -4.08 -14.63 -23.17
C SER A 10 -4.63 -13.22 -22.99
N SER A 11 -5.68 -13.13 -22.17
CA SER A 11 -6.08 -11.88 -21.55
C SER A 11 -4.91 -11.43 -20.69
N HIS A 12 -3.97 -10.72 -21.31
CA HIS A 12 -3.11 -9.81 -20.58
C HIS A 12 -4.06 -8.84 -19.89
N HIS A 13 -4.24 -9.03 -18.59
CA HIS A 13 -4.73 -7.97 -17.73
C HIS A 13 -3.56 -7.00 -17.60
N GLU A 14 -3.26 -6.28 -18.69
CA GLU A 14 -2.63 -4.98 -18.62
C GLU A 14 -3.62 -4.13 -17.83
N VAL A 15 -3.44 -4.13 -16.51
CA VAL A 15 -3.75 -2.92 -15.76
C VAL A 15 -2.81 -1.89 -16.34
N ASP A 16 -3.33 -1.11 -17.29
CA ASP A 16 -2.86 0.23 -17.63
C ASP A 16 -2.77 1.02 -16.31
N ASP A 17 -1.70 0.80 -15.54
CA ASP A 17 -1.11 1.86 -14.74
C ASP A 17 -0.51 2.82 -15.77
N GLU A 18 -1.37 3.66 -16.35
CA GLU A 18 -0.94 4.91 -16.95
C GLU A 18 0.08 5.55 -15.99
N PRO A 19 1.18 6.13 -16.49
CA PRO A 19 2.22 6.72 -15.66
C PRO A 19 1.56 7.81 -14.81
N SER A 20 1.22 7.43 -13.57
CA SER A 20 0.42 8.17 -12.61
C SER A 20 0.47 9.66 -12.92
N GLU A 21 -0.56 10.16 -13.63
CA GLU A 21 -0.81 11.59 -13.61
C GLU A 21 -0.82 11.94 -12.13
N ARG A 22 0.21 12.67 -11.68
CA ARG A 22 0.39 13.05 -10.28
C ARG A 22 -0.87 13.80 -9.89
N ASN A 23 -1.87 13.08 -9.42
CA ASN A 23 -3.05 13.68 -8.86
C ASN A 23 -2.54 14.34 -7.58
N PRO A 24 -2.44 15.68 -7.53
CA PRO A 24 -1.79 16.37 -6.41
C PRO A 24 -2.50 16.10 -5.08
N ASN A 25 -3.72 15.58 -5.16
CA ASN A 25 -4.57 15.20 -4.03
C ASN A 25 -4.49 13.71 -3.68
N ARG A 26 -3.68 12.90 -4.40
CA ARG A 26 -3.45 11.50 -4.04
C ARG A 26 -2.28 11.42 -3.07
N ARG A 27 -2.49 10.74 -1.94
CA ARG A 27 -1.46 10.46 -0.93
C ARG A 27 -1.37 8.98 -0.68
N TYR A 28 -0.15 8.52 -0.48
CA TYR A 28 0.16 7.12 -0.22
C TYR A 28 0.47 6.92 1.24
N TYR A 29 0.08 5.77 1.77
CA TYR A 29 0.30 5.38 3.16
C TYR A 29 0.82 3.97 3.22
N VAL A 30 1.64 3.70 4.23
CA VAL A 30 1.88 2.33 4.66
C VAL A 30 0.83 1.97 5.70
N SER A 31 0.08 0.90 5.44
CA SER A 31 -0.95 0.42 6.34
C SER A 31 -0.72 -1.02 6.75
N SER A 32 -1.20 -1.38 7.93
CA SER A 32 -1.30 -2.75 8.40
C SER A 32 -2.75 -3.24 8.39
N ILE A 33 -2.97 -4.44 7.87
CA ILE A 33 -4.22 -5.19 7.98
C ILE A 33 -4.04 -6.18 9.14
N ARG A 34 -4.83 -5.98 10.18
CA ARG A 34 -4.82 -6.80 11.40
C ARG A 34 -5.67 -8.06 11.21
N GLU A 35 -5.58 -8.99 12.17
CA GLU A 35 -6.32 -10.26 12.12
C GLU A 35 -7.85 -10.08 12.14
N ASP A 36 -8.33 -9.02 12.79
CA ASP A 36 -9.74 -8.60 12.80
C ASP A 36 -10.16 -7.90 11.49
N ARG A 37 -9.28 -7.86 10.49
CA ARG A 37 -9.43 -7.17 9.20
C ARG A 37 -9.52 -5.65 9.30
N SER A 38 -9.23 -5.08 10.46
CA SER A 38 -9.10 -3.62 10.57
C SER A 38 -7.83 -3.14 9.85
N ILE A 39 -7.96 -2.00 9.18
CA ILE A 39 -6.85 -1.33 8.49
C ILE A 39 -6.37 -0.20 9.39
N ARG A 40 -5.06 -0.10 9.58
CA ARG A 40 -4.42 0.95 10.35
C ARG A 40 -3.33 1.64 9.55
N PHE A 41 -3.29 2.96 9.58
CA PHE A 41 -2.29 3.77 8.90
C PHE A 41 -1.05 3.89 9.79
N GLU A 42 -0.01 3.14 9.44
CA GLU A 42 1.23 3.11 10.22
C GLU A 42 2.17 4.25 9.81
N ALA A 43 2.24 4.63 8.53
CA ALA A 43 3.07 5.74 8.08
C ALA A 43 2.48 6.49 6.88
N GLY A 44 2.78 7.78 6.78
CA GLY A 44 2.34 8.69 5.71
C GLY A 44 1.63 9.95 6.25
N PRO A 45 1.17 10.86 5.39
CA PRO A 45 1.09 10.72 3.93
C PRO A 45 2.44 10.83 3.21
N PHE A 46 2.58 10.09 2.12
CA PHE A 46 3.66 10.20 1.12
C PHE A 46 3.10 10.75 -0.20
N ASP A 47 3.96 11.39 -0.99
CA ASP A 47 3.58 11.94 -2.29
C ASP A 47 3.46 10.85 -3.37
N THR A 48 4.23 9.77 -3.25
CA THR A 48 4.26 8.68 -4.26
C THR A 48 4.25 7.30 -3.63
N ASP A 49 3.84 6.29 -4.41
CA ASP A 49 3.86 4.89 -3.97
C ASP A 49 5.28 4.39 -3.71
N GLU A 50 6.25 4.85 -4.51
CA GLU A 50 7.66 4.47 -4.33
C GLU A 50 8.21 4.96 -2.99
N GLN A 51 7.83 6.17 -2.56
CA GLN A 51 8.22 6.69 -1.24
C GLN A 51 7.63 5.85 -0.11
N ALA A 52 6.34 5.49 -0.21
CA ALA A 52 5.68 4.64 0.77
C ALA A 52 6.28 3.22 0.80
N SER A 53 6.54 2.65 -0.38
CA SER A 53 7.13 1.32 -0.55
C SER A 53 8.57 1.26 -0.02
N ALA A 54 9.36 2.33 -0.19
CA ALA A 54 10.73 2.40 0.29
C ALA A 54 10.82 2.32 1.83
N VAL A 55 9.82 2.83 2.55
CA VAL A 55 9.81 2.79 4.02
C VAL A 55 9.13 1.55 4.59
N LEU A 56 8.36 0.81 3.78
CA LEU A 56 7.56 -0.36 4.20
C LEU A 56 8.35 -1.39 5.03
N PRO A 57 9.59 -1.80 4.67
CA PRO A 57 10.35 -2.76 5.49
C PRO A 57 10.67 -2.21 6.88
N ARG A 58 11.01 -0.92 6.96
CA ARG A 58 11.32 -0.24 8.23
C ARG A 58 10.08 -0.07 9.09
N VAL A 59 8.94 0.26 8.49
CA VAL A 59 7.64 0.33 9.19
C VAL A 59 7.31 -1.01 9.82
N LYS A 60 7.46 -2.11 9.08
CA LYS A 60 7.20 -3.47 9.58
C LYS A 60 8.08 -3.80 10.79
N GLU A 61 9.38 -3.51 10.69
CA GLU A 61 10.33 -3.75 11.79
C GLU A 61 9.94 -2.98 13.06
N ILE A 62 9.67 -1.68 12.94
CA ILE A 62 9.29 -0.82 14.06
C ILE A 62 7.93 -1.27 14.64
N ALA A 63 6.96 -1.61 13.79
CA ALA A 63 5.65 -2.07 14.22
C ALA A 63 5.76 -3.34 15.08
N VAL A 64 6.63 -4.29 14.72
CA VAL A 64 6.89 -5.50 15.51
C VAL A 64 7.63 -5.19 16.81
N GLN A 65 8.56 -4.24 16.80
CA GLN A 65 9.27 -3.80 18.01
C GLN A 65 8.33 -3.13 19.03
N VAL A 66 7.41 -2.28 18.55
CA VAL A 66 6.41 -1.59 19.38
C VAL A 66 5.31 -2.54 19.84
N ASN A 67 4.85 -3.43 18.95
CA ASN A 67 3.83 -4.41 19.22
C ASN A 67 4.22 -5.77 18.60
N PRO A 68 4.70 -6.73 19.42
CA PRO A 68 5.11 -8.05 18.92
C PRO A 68 4.02 -8.81 18.15
N ARG A 69 2.73 -8.52 18.40
CA ARG A 69 1.61 -9.12 17.66
C ARG A 69 1.54 -8.68 16.20
N ALA A 70 2.20 -7.58 15.84
CA ALA A 70 2.24 -7.09 14.47
C ALA A 70 2.95 -8.04 13.50
N VAL A 71 3.63 -9.07 14.00
CA VAL A 71 4.25 -10.12 13.17
C VAL A 71 3.23 -10.86 12.30
N THR A 72 1.96 -10.97 12.74
CA THR A 72 0.89 -11.64 11.99
C THR A 72 0.12 -10.68 11.07
N HIS A 73 0.39 -9.37 11.16
CA HIS A 73 -0.28 -8.39 10.33
C HIS A 73 0.27 -8.42 8.90
N THR A 74 -0.59 -8.11 7.94
CA THR A 74 -0.18 -7.90 6.55
C THR A 74 0.07 -6.41 6.34
N PHE A 75 1.23 -6.03 5.80
CA PHE A 75 1.58 -4.63 5.53
C PHE A 75 1.56 -4.39 4.03
N ALA A 76 0.97 -3.26 3.61
CA ALA A 76 0.87 -2.87 2.21
C ALA A 76 0.82 -1.34 2.09
N THR A 77 1.06 -0.84 0.87
CA THR A 77 0.84 0.56 0.53
C THR A 77 -0.58 0.78 0.01
N PHE A 78 -1.19 1.90 0.36
CA PHE A 78 -2.51 2.30 -0.12
C PHE A 78 -2.49 3.77 -0.54
N GLY A 79 -2.96 4.06 -1.75
CA GLY A 79 -3.14 5.42 -2.26
C GLY A 79 -4.58 5.89 -2.12
N PHE A 80 -4.79 7.05 -1.50
CA PHE A 80 -6.10 7.69 -1.33
C PHE A 80 -6.12 9.06 -1.97
N SER A 81 -7.20 9.37 -2.67
CA SER A 81 -7.51 10.72 -3.14
C SER A 81 -8.57 11.32 -2.22
N SER A 82 -8.17 12.22 -1.32
CA SER A 82 -9.04 12.84 -0.31
C SER A 82 -8.50 14.22 0.04
N ASP A 83 -9.33 15.15 0.47
CA ASP A 83 -8.86 16.44 1.02
C ASP A 83 -8.48 16.33 2.50
N ILE A 84 -8.85 15.21 3.15
CA ILE A 84 -8.58 14.92 4.55
C ILE A 84 -7.77 13.63 4.63
N PHE A 85 -6.61 13.74 5.26
CA PHE A 85 -5.58 12.71 5.31
C PHE A 85 -5.35 12.25 6.75
N PRO A 86 -5.47 10.95 7.04
CA PRO A 86 -5.12 10.44 8.36
C PRO A 86 -3.60 10.56 8.57
N ASN A 87 -3.15 10.86 9.79
CA ASN A 87 -1.72 10.83 10.11
C ASN A 87 -1.27 9.38 10.36
N GLY A 88 -0.09 9.02 9.83
CA GLY A 88 0.56 7.76 10.16
C GLY A 88 1.03 7.71 11.62
N GLU A 89 0.68 6.66 12.34
CA GLU A 89 0.96 6.57 13.78
C GLU A 89 2.45 6.37 14.12
N LEU A 90 3.24 5.88 13.18
CA LEU A 90 4.69 5.67 13.33
C LEU A 90 5.52 6.79 12.71
N ASN A 91 4.92 7.88 12.21
CA ASN A 91 5.63 8.99 11.56
C ASN A 91 6.79 9.52 12.41
N ARG A 92 6.56 9.76 13.71
CA ARG A 92 7.60 10.24 14.65
C ARG A 92 8.79 9.28 14.75
N LEU A 93 8.55 7.97 14.77
CA LEU A 93 9.60 6.96 14.89
C LEU A 93 10.38 6.78 13.59
N LEU A 94 9.75 7.11 12.47
CA LEU A 94 10.35 7.13 11.14
C LEU A 94 11.05 8.46 10.81
N GLY A 95 10.93 9.46 11.68
CA GLY A 95 11.45 10.81 11.42
C GLY A 95 10.69 11.58 10.33
N LEU A 96 9.45 11.20 10.07
CA LEU A 96 8.56 11.86 9.11
C LEU A 96 7.85 13.03 9.82
N SER A 97 7.97 14.23 9.25
CA SER A 97 7.44 15.49 9.78
C SER A 97 6.10 15.87 9.18
#